data_AF-A0A6A5VB00-F1
#
_entry.id   AF-A0A6A5VB00-F1
#
_cell.length_a   1.000
_cell.length_b   1.000
_cell.length_c   1.000
_cell.angle_alpha   90.00
_cell.angle_beta   90.00
_cell.angle_gamma   90.00
#
_symmetry.space_group_name_H-M   'P 1'
#
loop_
_entity.id
_entity.type
_entity.pdbx_description
1 polymer ?
#
loop_
_entity_poly.entity_id
_entity_poly.type
_entity_poly.pdbx_seq_one_letter_code
_entity_poly.pdbx_strand_id
1 'polypeptide(L)'
;MSFFQPHPPDGHAKMPIPRLDRPREPPPPKKAPAASQGRVSRACMGCRARKIKCNGKRPKCQNCTESATLCVYMASRKNRLKTFVPLSICSHLPHR
;
A
#
# COMPACT_ATOMS: atom_id res chain seq x y z
N MET A 1 35.88 7.05 30.81
CA MET A 1 35.27 5.72 31.02
C MET A 1 34.32 5.46 29.87
N SER A 2 34.81 4.79 28.83
CA SER A 2 34.08 4.59 27.57
C SER A 2 33.29 3.29 27.66
N PHE A 3 31.96 3.40 27.72
CA PHE A 3 31.07 2.24 27.72
C PHE A 3 30.94 1.69 26.29
N PHE A 4 31.76 0.69 25.98
CA PHE A 4 31.61 -0.12 24.78
C PHE A 4 30.43 -1.07 25.01
N GLN A 5 29.32 -0.86 24.32
CA GLN A 5 28.13 -1.70 24.44
C GLN A 5 27.98 -2.54 23.16
N PRO A 6 28.29 -3.86 23.18
CA PRO A 6 28.08 -4.73 22.04
C PRO A 6 26.59 -5.03 21.86
N HIS A 7 26.10 -4.91 20.63
CA HIS A 7 24.75 -5.31 20.23
C HIS A 7 24.69 -6.84 20.04
N PRO A 8 23.61 -7.52 20.46
CA PRO A 8 23.42 -8.92 20.16
C PRO A 8 23.13 -9.12 18.66
N PRO A 9 23.65 -10.18 18.02
CA PRO A 9 23.21 -10.55 16.69
C PRO A 9 21.82 -11.20 16.79
N ASP A 10 20.80 -10.52 16.28
CA ASP A 10 19.43 -11.04 16.12
C ASP A 10 19.36 -12.15 15.06
N GLY A 11 19.91 -13.32 15.40
CA GLY A 11 19.83 -14.54 14.63
C GLY A 11 18.49 -15.25 14.85
N HIS A 12 17.39 -14.68 14.36
CA HIS A 12 16.11 -15.40 14.31
C HIS A 12 16.18 -16.49 13.23
N ALA A 13 16.59 -17.70 13.65
CA ALA A 13 16.60 -18.89 12.80
C ALA A 13 15.22 -19.10 12.15
N LYS A 14 15.17 -18.96 10.82
CA LYS A 14 13.95 -19.19 10.02
C LYS A 14 13.73 -20.68 9.86
N MET A 15 13.08 -21.32 10.84
CA MET A 15 12.59 -22.69 10.69
C MET A 15 11.45 -22.71 9.65
N PRO A 16 11.51 -23.56 8.61
CA PRO A 16 10.41 -23.68 7.65
C PRO A 16 9.19 -24.31 8.34
N ILE A 17 8.05 -23.61 8.29
CA ILE A 17 6.77 -24.13 8.81
C ILE A 17 6.29 -25.24 7.85
N PRO A 18 6.11 -26.49 8.30
CA PRO A 18 5.53 -27.54 7.46
C PRO A 18 4.10 -27.18 7.06
N ARG A 19 3.75 -27.34 5.78
CA ARG A 19 2.37 -27.17 5.31
C ARG A 19 1.56 -28.39 5.75
N LEU A 20 0.77 -28.23 6.81
CA LEU A 20 -0.22 -29.25 7.17
C LEU A 20 -1.24 -29.36 6.03
N ASP A 21 -1.39 -30.56 5.46
CA ASP A 21 -2.41 -30.84 4.46
C ASP A 21 -3.80 -30.64 5.09
N ARG A 22 -4.42 -29.51 4.76
CA ARG A 22 -5.82 -29.27 5.08
C ARG A 22 -6.64 -30.17 4.16
N PRO A 23 -7.56 -31.00 4.70
CA PRO A 23 -8.49 -31.77 3.88
C PRO A 23 -9.12 -30.85 2.84
N ARG A 24 -8.99 -31.25 1.57
CA ARG A 24 -9.44 -30.45 0.42
C ARG A 24 -10.96 -30.45 0.40
N GLU A 25 -11.56 -29.55 1.17
CA GLU A 25 -12.97 -29.23 1.01
C GLU A 25 -13.18 -28.73 -0.42
N PRO A 26 -14.17 -29.26 -1.16
CA PRO A 26 -14.44 -28.79 -2.51
C PRO A 26 -14.70 -27.28 -2.46
N PRO A 27 -14.08 -26.48 -3.34
CA PRO A 27 -14.29 -25.04 -3.34
C PRO A 27 -15.78 -24.76 -3.48
N PRO A 28 -16.36 -23.83 -2.70
CA PRO A 28 -17.77 -23.47 -2.84
C PRO A 28 -18.04 -23.03 -4.28
N PRO A 29 -19.25 -23.30 -4.82
CA PRO A 29 -19.60 -22.96 -6.20
C PRO A 29 -19.30 -21.49 -6.43
N LYS A 30 -18.46 -21.22 -7.43
CA LYS A 30 -18.00 -19.88 -7.80
C LYS A 30 -19.25 -19.07 -8.16
N LYS A 31 -19.74 -18.25 -7.23
CA LYS A 31 -20.75 -17.23 -7.52
C LYS A 31 -20.20 -16.44 -8.71
N ALA A 32 -20.99 -16.31 -9.77
CA ALA A 32 -20.63 -15.57 -10.97
C ALA A 32 -20.01 -14.21 -10.55
N PRO A 33 -18.94 -13.75 -11.21
CA PRO A 33 -18.30 -12.50 -10.84
C PRO A 33 -19.36 -11.40 -10.95
N ALA A 34 -19.87 -10.96 -9.80
CA ALA A 34 -20.76 -9.81 -9.71
C ALA A 34 -20.08 -8.68 -10.49
N ALA A 35 -20.84 -8.12 -11.44
CA ALA A 35 -20.41 -7.11 -12.38
C ALA A 35 -19.35 -6.21 -11.76
N SER A 36 -18.17 -6.25 -12.37
CA SER A 36 -16.91 -5.75 -11.84
C SER A 36 -17.01 -4.30 -11.35
N GLN A 37 -17.28 -4.11 -10.06
CA GLN A 37 -16.58 -3.08 -9.31
C GLN A 37 -15.15 -3.60 -9.14
N GLY A 38 -14.39 -3.57 -10.24
CA GLY A 38 -13.09 -4.18 -10.36
C GLY A 38 -12.22 -3.82 -9.16
N ARG A 39 -11.54 -4.83 -8.59
CA ARG A 39 -10.49 -4.58 -7.60
C ARG A 39 -9.59 -3.50 -8.17
N VAL A 40 -9.50 -2.38 -7.46
CA VAL A 40 -8.68 -1.26 -7.87
C VAL A 40 -7.25 -1.78 -7.91
N SER A 41 -6.68 -1.90 -9.11
CA SER A 41 -5.31 -2.42 -9.29
C SER A 41 -4.29 -1.57 -8.54
N ARG A 42 -4.61 -0.27 -8.34
CA ARG A 42 -3.73 0.69 -7.68
C ARG A 42 -4.53 1.74 -6.92
N ALA A 43 -4.38 1.77 -5.60
CA ALA A 43 -4.85 2.88 -4.78
C ALA A 43 -4.18 4.21 -5.17
N CYS A 44 -4.93 5.32 -5.11
CA CYS A 44 -4.38 6.66 -5.28
C CYS A 44 -3.40 7.02 -4.16
N MET A 45 -2.57 8.05 -4.37
CA MET A 45 -1.57 8.51 -3.42
C MET A 45 -2.17 8.94 -2.08
N GLY A 46 -3.31 9.63 -2.09
CA GLY A 46 -3.99 10.06 -0.86
C GLY A 46 -4.49 8.89 0.00
N CYS A 47 -4.98 7.82 -0.62
CA CYS A 47 -5.35 6.60 0.11
C CYS A 47 -4.12 5.82 0.59
N ARG A 48 -3.03 5.80 -0.19
CA ARG A 48 -1.76 5.17 0.22
C ARG A 48 -1.14 5.87 1.42
N ALA A 49 -1.08 7.21 1.40
CA ALA A 49 -0.55 8.01 2.51
C ALA A 49 -1.34 7.76 3.80
N ARG A 50 -2.67 7.64 3.68
CA ARG A 50 -3.57 7.35 4.81
C ARG A 50 -3.70 5.87 5.16
N LYS A 51 -3.07 4.97 4.39
CA LYS A 51 -3.16 3.50 4.53
C LYS A 51 -4.60 2.96 4.60
N ILE A 52 -5.51 3.57 3.83
CA ILE A 52 -6.93 3.18 3.76
C ILE A 52 -7.29 2.53 2.41
N LYS A 53 -8.42 1.82 2.39
CA LYS A 53 -8.94 1.18 1.17
C LYS A 53 -9.34 2.23 0.14
N CYS A 54 -8.83 2.11 -1.07
CA CYS A 54 -9.22 2.98 -2.18
C CYS A 54 -10.38 2.36 -2.97
N ASN A 55 -11.42 3.16 -3.24
CA ASN A 55 -12.60 2.74 -4.00
C ASN A 55 -12.42 2.83 -5.52
N GLY A 56 -11.33 3.41 -6.02
CA GLY A 56 -10.99 3.38 -7.45
C GLY A 56 -11.89 4.21 -8.37
N LYS A 57 -12.93 4.87 -7.84
CA LYS A 57 -13.79 5.77 -8.59
C LYS A 57 -12.92 6.85 -9.28
N ARG A 58 -13.19 7.11 -10.57
CA ARG A 58 -12.56 8.16 -11.39
C ARG A 58 -13.60 9.26 -11.60
N PRO A 59 -13.23 10.55 -11.60
CA PRO A 59 -11.87 11.11 -11.53
C PRO A 59 -11.25 11.16 -10.13
N LYS A 60 -12.06 11.26 -9.07
CA LYS A 60 -11.61 11.25 -7.66
C LYS A 60 -12.19 10.05 -6.91
N CYS A 61 -11.36 9.46 -6.04
CA CYS A 61 -11.79 8.38 -5.16
C CYS A 61 -12.80 8.91 -4.13
N GLN A 62 -13.80 8.12 -3.73
CA GLN A 62 -14.82 8.57 -2.76
C GLN A 62 -14.21 9.13 -1.47
N ASN A 63 -13.24 8.42 -0.88
CA ASN A 63 -12.55 8.87 0.33
C ASN A 63 -11.73 10.15 0.12
N CYS A 64 -11.34 10.43 -1.12
CA CYS A 64 -10.60 11.63 -1.47
C CYS A 64 -11.56 12.81 -1.63
N THR A 65 -12.74 12.55 -2.21
CA THR A 65 -13.84 13.50 -2.33
C THR A 65 -14.36 13.92 -0.96
N GLU A 66 -14.64 12.97 -0.08
CA GLU A 66 -15.15 13.22 1.28
C GLU A 66 -14.15 13.99 2.14
N SER A 67 -12.86 13.67 2.03
CA SER A 67 -11.82 14.36 2.80
C SER A 67 -11.26 15.62 2.12
N ALA A 68 -11.82 16.03 0.97
CA ALA A 68 -11.33 17.13 0.16
C ALA A 68 -9.80 17.10 -0.11
N THR A 69 -9.22 15.90 -0.21
CA THR A 69 -7.78 15.69 -0.37
C THR A 69 -7.40 15.48 -1.84
N LEU A 70 -6.12 15.73 -2.16
CA LEU A 70 -5.59 15.50 -3.50
C LEU A 70 -5.63 14.00 -3.87
N CYS A 71 -6.42 13.68 -4.90
CA CYS A 71 -6.54 12.33 -5.44
C CYS A 71 -5.68 12.18 -6.69
N VAL A 72 -4.44 11.73 -6.51
CA VAL A 72 -3.52 11.49 -7.63
C VAL A 72 -3.29 9.99 -7.80
N TYR A 73 -3.63 9.47 -8.99
CA TYR A 73 -3.19 8.16 -9.44
C TYR A 73 -1.93 8.38 -10.28
N MET A 74 -0.74 8.24 -9.68
CA MET A 74 0.49 8.30 -10.49
C MET A 74 0.49 7.15 -11.50
N ALA A 75 0.97 7.37 -12.74
CA ALA A 75 1.40 6.27 -13.60
C ALA A 75 2.66 5.63 -12.98
N SER A 76 2.95 4.37 -13.27
CA SER A 76 4.22 3.77 -12.81
C SER A 76 5.37 4.58 -13.40
N ARG A 77 6.33 4.97 -12.56
CA ARG A 77 7.49 5.77 -12.99
C ARG A 77 8.25 5.00 -14.06
N LYS A 78 8.05 5.37 -15.33
CA LYS A 78 8.94 4.91 -16.39
C LYS A 78 10.23 5.71 -16.24
N ASN A 79 11.23 4.98 -15.77
CA ASN A 79 12.65 5.32 -15.77
C ASN A 79 13.13 6.44 -14.82
N ARG A 80 14.27 6.17 -14.20
CA ARG A 80 14.77 6.76 -12.95
C ARG A 80 15.60 8.04 -13.14
N LEU A 81 15.69 8.60 -14.35
CA LEU A 81 16.62 9.70 -14.64
C LEU A 81 15.94 10.67 -15.61
N LYS A 82 16.05 11.97 -15.34
CA LYS A 82 15.52 13.11 -16.12
C LYS A 82 14.10 13.59 -15.76
N THR A 83 13.84 13.93 -14.50
CA THR A 83 13.06 15.16 -14.23
C THR A 83 13.42 15.65 -12.84
N PHE A 84 14.14 16.77 -12.74
CA PHE A 84 14.18 17.57 -11.54
C PHE A 84 12.75 18.06 -11.28
N VAL A 85 12.00 17.34 -10.45
CA VAL A 85 10.76 17.86 -9.87
C VAL A 85 11.20 18.60 -8.62
N PRO A 86 10.93 19.90 -8.47
CA PRO A 86 11.36 20.64 -7.31
C PRO A 86 10.79 19.97 -6.06
N LEU A 87 11.65 19.86 -5.05
CA LEU A 87 11.42 19.25 -3.75
C LEU A 87 10.43 20.06 -2.89
N SER A 88 9.34 20.58 -3.47
CA SER A 88 8.54 21.67 -2.88
C SER A 88 7.06 21.33 -2.62
N ILE A 89 6.65 20.05 -2.66
CA ILE A 89 5.25 19.66 -2.35
C ILE A 89 5.13 18.80 -1.08
N CYS A 90 6.21 18.63 -0.31
CA CYS A 90 6.16 17.93 0.99
C CYS A 90 6.42 18.83 2.20
N SER A 91 6.15 20.13 2.08
CA SER A 91 6.31 21.10 3.18
C SER A 91 5.00 21.82 3.45
N HIS A 92 3.95 21.12 3.89
CA HIS A 92 2.94 21.67 4.79
C HIS A 92 2.14 20.54 5.42
N LEU A 93 2.68 20.04 6.53
CA LEU A 93 1.92 19.38 7.57
C LEU A 93 1.43 20.51 8.51
N PRO A 94 0.15 20.90 8.54
CA PRO A 94 -0.34 21.71 9.65
C PRO A 94 -0.43 20.80 10.88
N HIS A 95 0.58 20.90 11.72
CA HIS A 95 0.54 20.44 13.10
C HIS A 95 -0.36 21.43 13.87
N ARG A 96 -1.50 20.98 14.37
CA ARG A 96 -2.11 21.55 15.56
C ARG A 96 -2.84 20.46 16.33
#